data_AF-A0A4P7YCT5-F1
#
_entry.id   AF-A0A4P7YCT5-F1
#
_cell.length_a   1.000
_cell.length_b   1.000
_cell.length_c   1.000
_cell.angle_alpha   90.00
_cell.angle_beta   90.00
_cell.angle_gamma   90.00
#
_symmetry.space_group_name_H-M   'P 1'
#
loop_
_entity.id
_entity.type
_entity.pdbx_description
1 polymer ?
#
loop_
_entity_poly.entity_id
_entity_poly.type
_entity_poly.pdbx_seq_one_letter_code
_entity_poly.pdbx_strand_id
1 'polypeptide(L)'
;MSGKPAARVTDPTACPMPEHGTNPIIEGSPDVFFDGLPAARQGDVSACGSPISSAVSSTVFINGKPAATLGSVGEHGNVIIGGSGTVIIGDIFTPTPFTPIVPLSRSTAPYSGRFQLIDQETGKPIVGRKVKVWSSAGWSTLDTTNIEGMSSWVSHAASESIYIDLVQEGEE
;
A
#
# COMPACT_ATOMS: atom_id res chain seq x y z
N MET A 1 18.00 -20.18 -10.15
CA MET A 1 16.72 -20.12 -9.41
C MET A 1 16.58 -21.42 -8.63
N SER A 2 16.47 -21.36 -7.30
CA SER A 2 16.29 -22.56 -6.45
C SER A 2 14.81 -22.75 -6.16
N GLY A 3 14.05 -23.18 -7.16
CA GLY A 3 12.67 -23.59 -6.98
C GLY A 3 12.52 -25.10 -7.07
N LYS A 4 11.41 -25.61 -6.54
CA LYS A 4 11.05 -27.04 -6.56
C LYS A 4 9.82 -27.26 -7.44
N PRO A 5 9.68 -28.43 -8.08
CA PRO A 5 8.44 -28.81 -8.76
C PRO A 5 7.21 -28.60 -7.87
N ALA A 6 6.17 -27.96 -8.38
CA ALA A 6 4.90 -27.80 -7.67
C ALA A 6 4.17 -29.15 -7.54
N ALA A 7 3.65 -29.46 -6.36
CA ALA A 7 2.88 -30.69 -6.14
C ALA A 7 1.40 -30.49 -6.53
N ARG A 8 0.77 -31.54 -7.02
CA ARG A 8 -0.61 -31.56 -7.53
C ARG A 8 -1.32 -32.84 -7.09
N VAL A 9 -2.64 -32.84 -7.17
CA VAL A 9 -3.42 -34.08 -7.05
C VAL A 9 -2.88 -35.11 -8.04
N THR A 10 -2.85 -36.39 -7.62
CA THR A 10 -2.22 -37.55 -8.27
C THR A 10 -0.70 -37.66 -8.17
N ASP A 11 0.03 -36.60 -7.76
CA ASP A 11 1.47 -36.72 -7.58
C ASP A 11 1.79 -37.68 -6.41
N PRO A 12 2.81 -38.55 -6.55
CA PRO A 12 3.11 -39.61 -5.59
C PRO A 12 3.73 -39.08 -4.30
N THR A 13 3.34 -39.71 -3.18
CA THR A 13 3.99 -39.56 -1.88
C THR A 13 4.54 -40.90 -1.40
N ALA A 14 5.67 -40.92 -0.71
CA ALA A 14 6.26 -42.12 -0.11
C ALA A 14 6.04 -42.11 1.40
N CYS A 15 5.16 -42.99 1.90
CA CYS A 15 4.81 -43.04 3.32
C CYS A 15 5.62 -44.13 4.06
N PRO A 16 6.27 -43.80 5.20
CA PRO A 16 7.07 -44.76 5.95
C PRO A 16 6.24 -45.69 6.86
N MET A 17 4.93 -45.42 7.01
CA MET A 17 4.04 -46.27 7.80
C MET A 17 3.92 -47.66 7.15
N PRO A 18 3.91 -48.75 7.94
CA PRO A 18 3.71 -50.10 7.42
C PRO A 18 2.48 -50.18 6.53
N GLU A 19 2.60 -50.87 5.39
CA GLU A 19 1.55 -51.12 4.40
C GLU A 19 0.98 -49.89 3.65
N HIS A 20 1.40 -48.65 3.97
CA HIS A 20 0.95 -47.46 3.23
C HIS A 20 1.67 -47.25 1.89
N GLY A 21 2.98 -47.53 1.85
CA GLY A 21 3.79 -47.46 0.62
C GLY A 21 3.71 -46.13 -0.13
N THR A 22 3.84 -46.20 -1.46
CA THR A 22 3.66 -45.04 -2.35
C THR A 22 2.19 -44.85 -2.67
N ASN A 23 1.67 -43.65 -2.40
CA ASN A 23 0.26 -43.32 -2.61
C ASN A 23 0.09 -41.85 -3.05
N PRO A 24 -0.95 -41.53 -3.84
CA PRO A 24 -1.10 -40.20 -4.44
C PRO A 24 -1.65 -39.16 -3.47
N ILE A 25 -1.43 -37.90 -3.78
CA ILE A 25 -2.20 -36.78 -3.21
C ILE A 25 -3.63 -36.84 -3.76
N ILE A 26 -4.64 -36.73 -2.90
CA ILE A 26 -6.07 -36.88 -3.28
C ILE A 26 -6.89 -35.59 -3.12
N GLU A 27 -6.36 -34.60 -2.41
CA GLU A 27 -6.98 -33.28 -2.27
C GLU A 27 -6.09 -32.17 -2.84
N GLY A 28 -6.71 -31.08 -3.24
CA GLY A 28 -6.01 -29.93 -3.80
C GLY A 28 -6.88 -28.68 -3.81
N SER A 29 -6.40 -27.65 -4.49
CA SER A 29 -7.14 -26.42 -4.73
C SER A 29 -8.40 -26.67 -5.58
N PRO A 30 -9.54 -26.04 -5.26
CA PRO A 30 -10.75 -26.15 -6.08
C PRO A 30 -10.68 -25.36 -7.38
N ASP A 31 -9.74 -24.41 -7.52
CA ASP A 31 -9.74 -23.39 -8.58
C ASP A 31 -8.35 -23.05 -9.13
N VAL A 32 -7.27 -23.55 -8.54
CA VAL A 32 -5.89 -23.41 -9.06
C VAL A 32 -5.37 -24.74 -9.56
N PHE A 33 -5.06 -24.79 -10.85
CA PHE A 33 -4.62 -25.99 -11.54
C PHE A 33 -3.21 -25.79 -12.11
N PHE A 34 -2.32 -26.74 -11.86
CA PHE A 34 -1.01 -26.83 -12.50
C PHE A 34 -1.04 -28.02 -13.47
N ASP A 35 -0.72 -27.78 -14.74
CA ASP A 35 -0.85 -28.78 -15.82
C ASP A 35 -2.21 -29.49 -15.87
N GLY A 36 -3.29 -28.77 -15.55
CA GLY A 36 -4.65 -29.31 -15.54
C GLY A 36 -5.04 -30.14 -14.30
N LEU A 37 -4.14 -30.28 -13.31
CA LEU A 37 -4.43 -30.97 -12.05
C LEU A 37 -4.51 -29.96 -10.89
N PRO A 38 -5.43 -30.16 -9.92
CA PRO A 38 -5.52 -29.32 -8.73
C PRO A 38 -4.18 -29.17 -8.01
N ALA A 39 -3.77 -27.94 -7.71
CA ALA A 39 -2.54 -27.67 -6.98
C ALA A 39 -2.65 -28.14 -5.51
N ALA A 40 -1.65 -28.86 -5.01
CA ALA A 40 -1.59 -29.33 -3.64
C ALA A 40 -1.06 -28.24 -2.69
N ARG A 41 -1.59 -28.17 -1.48
CA ARG A 41 -1.32 -27.13 -0.50
C ARG A 41 -1.19 -27.75 0.90
N GLN A 42 -0.71 -26.97 1.86
CA GLN A 42 -0.72 -27.38 3.26
C GLN A 42 -2.15 -27.75 3.72
N GLY A 43 -2.25 -28.88 4.40
CA GLY A 43 -3.49 -29.47 4.90
C GLY A 43 -4.24 -30.33 3.88
N ASP A 44 -3.89 -30.29 2.59
CA ASP A 44 -4.47 -31.21 1.61
C ASP A 44 -3.94 -32.64 1.87
N VAL A 45 -4.79 -33.65 1.69
CA VAL A 45 -4.55 -35.03 2.15
C VAL A 45 -4.03 -35.96 1.05
N SER A 46 -3.17 -36.90 1.45
CA SER A 46 -2.72 -38.04 0.64
C SER A 46 -3.60 -39.27 0.85
N ALA A 47 -3.64 -40.22 -0.09
CA ALA A 47 -4.55 -41.37 -0.01
C ALA A 47 -4.33 -42.26 1.23
N CYS A 48 -3.17 -42.18 1.88
CA CYS A 48 -2.93 -42.82 3.18
C CYS A 48 -3.51 -42.05 4.39
N GLY A 49 -4.30 -41.00 4.15
CA GLY A 49 -4.96 -40.19 5.18
C GLY A 49 -4.07 -39.11 5.82
N SER A 50 -2.80 -39.01 5.40
CA SER A 50 -1.85 -38.03 5.97
C SER A 50 -2.03 -36.65 5.31
N PRO A 51 -2.35 -35.59 6.07
CA PRO A 51 -2.36 -34.22 5.57
C PRO A 51 -0.93 -33.69 5.40
N ILE A 52 -0.70 -32.89 4.36
CA ILE A 52 0.59 -32.21 4.14
C ILE A 52 0.78 -31.16 5.24
N SER A 53 1.83 -31.26 6.05
CA SER A 53 2.00 -30.42 7.24
C SER A 53 3.24 -29.53 7.21
N SER A 54 4.31 -29.95 6.54
CA SER A 54 5.61 -29.26 6.61
C SER A 54 6.40 -29.31 5.29
N ALA A 55 7.54 -28.61 5.27
CA ALA A 55 8.36 -28.42 4.06
C ALA A 55 7.57 -27.91 2.84
N VAL A 56 6.53 -27.13 3.12
CA VAL A 56 5.72 -26.36 2.15
C VAL A 56 6.35 -24.99 1.90
N SER A 57 5.87 -24.27 0.89
CA SER A 57 6.45 -22.97 0.53
C SER A 57 6.29 -21.92 1.63
N SER A 58 7.31 -21.09 1.83
CA SER A 58 7.26 -19.96 2.77
C SER A 58 6.81 -18.64 2.13
N THR A 59 6.76 -18.59 0.80
CA THR A 59 6.52 -17.35 0.04
C THR A 59 5.36 -17.44 -0.93
N VAL A 60 4.97 -18.64 -1.35
CA VAL A 60 3.88 -18.85 -2.32
C VAL A 60 2.69 -19.49 -1.63
N PHE A 61 1.55 -18.81 -1.69
CA PHE A 61 0.29 -19.23 -1.09
C PHE A 61 -0.77 -19.41 -2.18
N ILE A 62 -1.49 -20.53 -2.12
CA ILE A 62 -2.57 -20.89 -3.03
C ILE A 62 -3.84 -20.98 -2.17
N ASN A 63 -4.86 -20.18 -2.49
CA ASN A 63 -6.05 -19.99 -1.66
C ASN A 63 -5.73 -19.70 -0.18
N GLY A 64 -4.70 -18.90 0.08
CA GLY A 64 -4.27 -18.54 1.42
C GLY A 64 -3.52 -19.64 2.18
N LYS A 65 -3.30 -20.82 1.58
CA LYS A 65 -2.51 -21.91 2.17
C LYS A 65 -1.14 -22.01 1.51
N PRO A 66 -0.05 -22.30 2.25
CA PRO A 66 1.25 -22.57 1.66
C PRO A 66 1.20 -23.64 0.55
N ALA A 67 1.83 -23.37 -0.59
CA ALA A 67 1.89 -24.32 -1.69
C ALA A 67 2.77 -25.53 -1.35
N ALA A 68 2.32 -26.74 -1.69
CA ALA A 68 3.14 -27.93 -1.57
C ALA A 68 4.05 -28.11 -2.80
N THR A 69 5.23 -28.66 -2.57
CA THR A 69 6.24 -28.90 -3.62
C THR A 69 6.86 -30.27 -3.46
N LEU A 70 7.65 -30.71 -4.43
CA LEU A 70 8.50 -31.89 -4.31
C LEU A 70 9.32 -31.81 -3.01
N GLY A 71 9.19 -32.80 -2.14
CA GLY A 71 9.83 -32.85 -0.84
C GLY A 71 9.03 -32.26 0.32
N SER A 72 7.83 -31.71 0.11
CA SER A 72 6.91 -31.42 1.22
C SER A 72 6.52 -32.70 1.94
N VAL A 73 6.18 -32.60 3.22
CA VAL A 73 6.03 -33.75 4.12
C VAL A 73 4.68 -33.72 4.82
N GLY A 74 4.00 -34.87 4.83
CA GLY A 74 2.77 -35.07 5.61
C GLY A 74 3.01 -35.55 7.04
N GLU A 75 1.97 -35.57 7.86
CA GLU A 75 2.04 -35.92 9.29
C GLU A 75 2.51 -37.37 9.56
N HIS A 76 2.22 -38.31 8.67
CA HIS A 76 2.81 -39.66 8.73
C HIS A 76 4.31 -39.69 8.37
N GLY A 77 4.93 -38.54 8.08
CA GLY A 77 6.29 -38.43 7.55
C GLY A 77 6.40 -38.79 6.07
N ASN A 78 5.27 -38.89 5.36
CA ASN A 78 5.28 -39.20 3.94
C ASN A 78 5.80 -38.01 3.13
N VAL A 79 6.77 -38.26 2.26
CA VAL A 79 7.41 -37.22 1.44
C VAL A 79 6.75 -37.20 0.07
N ILE A 80 6.40 -36.03 -0.45
CA ILE A 80 6.00 -35.87 -1.86
C ILE A 80 7.21 -36.12 -2.74
N ILE A 81 7.14 -37.14 -3.61
CA ILE A 81 8.25 -37.61 -4.46
C ILE A 81 8.01 -37.37 -5.95
N GLY A 82 6.96 -36.64 -6.31
CA GLY A 82 6.70 -36.18 -7.67
C GLY A 82 6.12 -34.76 -7.70
N GLY A 83 6.05 -34.16 -8.87
CA GLY A 83 5.55 -32.81 -9.06
C GLY A 83 5.44 -32.44 -10.54
N SER A 84 4.98 -31.22 -10.80
CA SER A 84 4.89 -30.64 -12.14
C SER A 84 6.26 -30.55 -12.83
N GLY A 85 6.29 -30.88 -14.12
CA GLY A 85 7.46 -30.68 -14.99
C GLY A 85 7.61 -29.25 -15.51
N THR A 86 6.61 -28.39 -15.34
CA THR A 86 6.55 -27.04 -15.95
C THR A 86 6.40 -25.92 -14.92
N VAL A 87 5.82 -26.22 -13.75
CA VAL A 87 5.56 -25.25 -12.68
C VAL A 87 6.57 -25.46 -11.56
N ILE A 88 7.43 -24.46 -11.37
CA ILE A 88 8.49 -24.43 -10.37
C ILE A 88 8.20 -23.33 -9.35
N ILE A 89 8.10 -23.70 -8.07
CA ILE A 89 7.79 -22.78 -6.96
C ILE A 89 9.08 -22.49 -6.19
N GLY A 90 9.36 -21.21 -5.96
CA GLY A 90 10.49 -20.73 -5.15
C GLY A 90 10.10 -20.40 -3.71
N ASP A 91 11.11 -20.30 -2.85
CA ASP A 91 10.97 -19.97 -1.42
C ASP A 91 11.82 -18.78 -0.97
N ILE A 92 12.38 -18.04 -1.92
CA ILE A 92 13.25 -16.90 -1.64
C ILE A 92 12.74 -15.71 -2.46
N PHE A 93 12.46 -14.62 -1.76
CA PHE A 93 12.16 -13.32 -2.34
C PHE A 93 13.20 -12.29 -1.88
N THR A 94 13.82 -11.60 -2.83
CA THR A 94 14.72 -10.48 -2.56
C THR A 94 14.07 -9.21 -3.08
N PRO A 95 13.48 -8.37 -2.20
CA PRO A 95 12.87 -7.13 -2.64
C PRO A 95 13.94 -6.21 -3.24
N THR A 96 13.63 -5.59 -4.37
CA THR A 96 14.43 -4.48 -4.88
C THR A 96 14.31 -3.30 -3.92
N PRO A 97 15.40 -2.61 -3.56
CA PRO A 97 15.33 -1.36 -2.81
C PRO A 97 14.40 -0.37 -3.52
N PHE A 98 13.42 0.16 -2.80
CA PHE A 98 12.52 1.19 -3.31
C PHE A 98 12.83 2.51 -2.62
N THR A 99 12.97 3.58 -3.41
CA THR A 99 12.98 4.95 -2.89
C THR A 99 11.63 5.58 -3.18
N PRO A 100 10.84 5.95 -2.15
CA PRO A 100 9.57 6.63 -2.37
C PRO A 100 9.79 7.97 -3.07
N ILE A 101 8.87 8.31 -3.97
CA ILE A 101 8.84 9.63 -4.59
C ILE A 101 8.50 10.63 -3.48
N VAL A 102 9.36 11.62 -3.27
CA VAL A 102 9.04 12.73 -2.35
C VAL A 102 7.90 13.53 -2.98
N PRO A 103 6.75 13.70 -2.31
CA PRO A 103 5.70 14.56 -2.82
C PRO A 103 6.26 15.97 -3.04
N LEU A 104 6.06 16.52 -4.24
CA LEU A 104 6.26 17.95 -4.47
C LEU A 104 5.31 18.71 -3.54
N SER A 105 5.85 19.36 -2.51
CA SER A 105 5.09 20.30 -1.68
C SER A 105 4.52 21.40 -2.58
N ARG A 106 3.22 21.32 -2.92
CA ARG A 106 2.49 22.36 -3.66
C ARG A 106 2.24 23.65 -2.84
N SER A 107 2.99 23.87 -1.76
CA SER A 107 3.00 25.15 -1.04
C SER A 107 4.27 25.91 -1.42
N THR A 108 4.22 26.63 -2.54
CA THR A 108 5.30 27.51 -3.01
C THR A 108 5.42 28.82 -2.19
N ALA A 109 4.97 28.82 -0.94
CA ALA A 109 5.30 29.81 0.07
C ALA A 109 5.15 29.16 1.45
N PRO A 110 6.23 28.94 2.24
CA PRO A 110 6.12 28.45 3.62
C PRO A 110 5.34 29.41 4.54
N TYR A 111 5.16 30.66 4.12
CA TYR A 111 4.49 31.70 4.90
C TYR A 111 3.39 32.35 4.05
N SER A 112 2.13 32.08 4.38
CA SER A 112 0.96 32.67 3.72
C SER A 112 -0.09 33.11 4.74
N GLY A 113 -0.85 34.14 4.40
CA GLY A 113 -1.88 34.71 5.26
C GLY A 113 -2.74 35.74 4.55
N ARG A 114 -3.81 36.18 5.22
CA ARG A 114 -4.72 37.25 4.80
C ARG A 114 -5.42 37.82 6.02
N PHE A 115 -6.01 39.01 5.90
CA PHE A 115 -6.76 39.66 6.97
C PHE A 115 -8.26 39.53 6.74
N GLN A 116 -9.02 39.51 7.84
CA GLN A 116 -10.47 39.73 7.82
C GLN A 116 -10.76 41.05 8.50
N LEU A 117 -11.51 41.93 7.82
CA LEU A 117 -12.06 43.12 8.43
C LEU A 117 -13.45 42.79 8.98
N ILE A 118 -13.61 43.06 10.27
CA ILE A 118 -14.85 42.84 11.01
C ILE A 118 -15.23 44.16 11.68
N ASP A 119 -16.51 44.51 11.60
CA ASP A 119 -17.09 45.62 12.31
C ASP A 119 -17.12 45.30 13.82
N GLN A 120 -16.52 46.16 14.63
CA GLN A 120 -16.30 45.88 16.05
C GLN A 120 -17.61 45.85 16.86
N GLU A 121 -18.62 46.63 16.47
CA GLU A 121 -19.88 46.71 17.20
C GLU A 121 -20.82 45.55 16.86
N THR A 122 -20.85 45.17 15.59
CA THR A 122 -21.81 44.19 15.05
C THR A 122 -21.21 42.79 14.86
N GLY A 123 -19.88 42.65 14.84
CA GLY A 123 -19.18 41.41 14.53
C GLY A 123 -19.31 40.94 13.08
N LYS A 124 -19.89 41.76 12.20
CA LYS A 124 -20.13 41.41 10.80
C LYS A 124 -18.92 41.77 9.92
N PRO A 125 -18.66 41.03 8.83
CA PRO A 125 -17.59 41.38 7.91
C PRO A 125 -17.81 42.74 7.24
N ILE A 126 -16.74 43.52 7.12
CA ILE A 126 -16.76 44.78 6.37
C ILE A 126 -16.39 44.48 4.91
N VAL A 127 -17.40 44.51 4.04
CA VAL A 127 -17.30 44.19 2.61
C VAL A 127 -16.95 45.44 1.81
N GLY A 128 -16.12 45.29 0.76
CA GLY A 128 -15.86 46.36 -0.20
C GLY A 128 -14.94 47.47 0.33
N ARG A 129 -14.26 47.27 1.46
CA ARG A 129 -13.39 48.28 2.06
C ARG A 129 -12.02 48.23 1.39
N LYS A 130 -11.57 49.39 0.88
CA LYS A 130 -10.20 49.54 0.38
C LYS A 130 -9.19 49.50 1.52
N VAL A 131 -8.17 48.66 1.36
CA VAL A 131 -7.10 48.46 2.34
C VAL A 131 -5.76 48.42 1.63
N LYS A 132 -4.70 48.83 2.34
CA LYS A 132 -3.32 48.60 1.92
C LYS A 132 -2.75 47.48 2.78
N VAL A 133 -2.33 46.39 2.15
CA VAL A 133 -1.64 45.28 2.81
C VAL A 133 -0.17 45.36 2.48
N TRP A 134 0.71 45.27 3.47
CA TRP A 134 2.16 45.40 3.24
C TRP A 134 2.97 44.53 4.20
N SER A 135 4.21 44.21 3.83
CA SER A 135 5.11 43.37 4.63
C SER A 135 6.29 44.15 5.17
N SER A 136 6.89 43.68 6.28
CA SER A 136 8.11 44.24 6.86
C SER A 136 9.31 44.24 5.90
N ALA A 137 9.27 43.46 4.82
CA ALA A 137 10.30 43.43 3.77
C ALA A 137 10.04 44.44 2.62
N GLY A 138 9.00 45.27 2.73
CA GLY A 138 8.71 46.36 1.80
C GLY A 138 7.78 46.01 0.64
N TRP A 139 7.23 44.79 0.58
CA TRP A 139 6.16 44.46 -0.36
C TRP A 139 4.86 45.17 0.06
N SER A 140 4.06 45.67 -0.90
CA SER A 140 2.72 46.18 -0.60
C SER A 140 1.76 46.05 -1.78
N THR A 141 0.47 45.96 -1.48
CA THR A 141 -0.63 45.99 -2.45
C THR A 141 -1.79 46.79 -1.90
N LEU A 142 -2.57 47.41 -2.81
CA LEU A 142 -3.91 47.86 -2.51
C LEU A 142 -4.88 46.71 -2.81
N ASP A 143 -5.90 46.58 -1.97
CA ASP A 143 -6.91 45.54 -2.09
C ASP A 143 -8.28 46.04 -1.63
N THR A 144 -9.33 45.32 -2.01
CA THR A 144 -10.70 45.59 -1.59
C THR A 144 -11.29 44.32 -0.98
N THR A 145 -11.79 44.41 0.25
CA THR A 145 -12.29 43.23 0.96
C THR A 145 -13.47 42.57 0.24
N ASN A 146 -13.49 41.24 0.21
CA ASN A 146 -14.55 40.47 -0.43
C ASN A 146 -15.85 40.42 0.44
N ILE A 147 -16.82 39.61 0.04
CA ILE A 147 -18.11 39.42 0.75
C ILE A 147 -17.96 38.86 2.18
N GLU A 148 -16.82 38.24 2.48
CA GLU A 148 -16.48 37.73 3.81
C GLU A 148 -15.58 38.71 4.59
N GLY A 149 -15.37 39.92 4.06
CA GLY A 149 -14.47 40.91 4.65
C GLY A 149 -12.99 40.55 4.53
N MET A 150 -12.63 39.57 3.68
CA MET A 150 -11.26 39.08 3.55
C MET A 150 -10.45 39.89 2.53
N SER A 151 -9.17 40.12 2.84
CA SER A 151 -8.17 40.48 1.83
C SER A 151 -7.79 39.27 0.96
N SER A 152 -7.13 39.54 -0.14
CA SER A 152 -6.42 38.59 -0.98
C SER A 152 -5.35 37.87 -0.19
N TRP A 153 -5.03 36.66 -0.65
CA TRP A 153 -3.94 35.87 -0.09
C TRP A 153 -2.59 36.51 -0.38
N VAL A 154 -1.78 36.63 0.66
CA VAL A 154 -0.37 36.99 0.58
C VAL A 154 0.45 35.72 0.78
N SER A 155 1.53 35.56 0.02
CA SER A 155 2.37 34.37 0.03
C SER A 155 3.82 34.74 -0.22
N HIS A 156 4.71 34.38 0.71
CA HIS A 156 6.13 34.71 0.67
C HIS A 156 7.03 33.50 0.95
N ALA A 157 8.26 33.56 0.43
CA ALA A 157 9.27 32.53 0.60
C ALA A 157 9.93 32.54 2.00
N ALA A 158 9.81 33.64 2.75
CA ALA A 158 10.42 33.84 4.06
C ALA A 158 9.39 34.36 5.08
N SER A 159 9.70 34.20 6.38
CA SER A 159 8.86 34.70 7.46
C SER A 159 8.93 36.23 7.52
N GLU A 160 7.79 36.89 7.35
CA GLU A 160 7.67 38.35 7.36
C GLU A 160 6.44 38.76 8.18
N SER A 161 6.52 39.92 8.85
CA SER A 161 5.34 40.52 9.46
C SER A 161 4.50 41.16 8.37
N ILE A 162 3.20 40.88 8.34
CA ILE A 162 2.25 41.51 7.43
C ILE A 162 1.40 42.50 8.24
N TYR A 163 1.12 43.64 7.63
CA TYR A 163 0.35 44.74 8.19
C TYR A 163 -0.80 45.11 7.25
N ILE A 164 -1.82 45.74 7.82
CA ILE A 164 -2.97 46.24 7.08
C ILE A 164 -3.33 47.64 7.55
N ASP A 165 -3.46 48.55 6.60
CA ASP A 165 -3.93 49.92 6.82
C ASP A 165 -5.25 50.14 6.08
N LEU A 166 -6.19 50.82 6.74
CA LEU A 166 -7.42 51.28 6.09
C LEU A 166 -7.08 52.49 5.21
N VAL A 167 -7.49 52.45 3.95
CA VAL A 167 -7.33 53.61 3.06
C VAL A 167 -8.52 54.53 3.28
N GLN A 168 -8.28 55.79 3.63
CA GLN A 168 -9.34 56.81 3.70
C GLN A 168 -9.81 57.13 2.28
N GLU A 169 -11.12 57.25 2.08
CA GLU A 169 -11.66 57.74 0.81
C GLU A 169 -11.50 59.26 0.79
N GLY A 170 -10.43 59.74 0.13
CA GLY A 170 -10.21 61.16 -0.12
C GLY A 170 -8.75 61.56 -0.07
N GLU A 171 -8.05 61.38 -1.19
CA GLU A 171 -6.94 62.23 -1.66
C GLU A 171 -6.65 61.79 -3.11
N GLU A 172 -7.28 62.48 -4.06
CA GLU A 172 -6.78 62.62 -5.45
C GLU A 172 -5.54 63.53 -5.46
#